data_AF-A0A252D1P4-F1
#
_entry.id   AF-A0A252D1P4-F1
#
_cell.length_a   1.000
_cell.length_b   1.000
_cell.length_c   1.000
_cell.angle_alpha   90.00
_cell.angle_beta   90.00
_cell.angle_gamma   90.00
#
_symmetry.space_group_name_H-M   'P 1'
#
loop_
_entity.id
_entity.type
_entity.pdbx_description
1 polymer ?
#
loop_
_entity_poly.entity_id
_entity_poly.type
_entity_poly.pdbx_seq_one_letter_code
_entity_poly.pdbx_strand_id
1 'polypeptide(L)'
;MSENLNQPREYDAVLGGQVTPPKDGVVLGGIEGVKRRLINATSVEQQIIAVTEALKYGETGTKLVFQIINTESEKLQFTVSSLLGQQALAKVKSHLHTDVQLISAVGINYSHLQNLLASGKWKDADQETASIMLGVCDRNSQGFLDPSDIEKFPCEDLNTIETLWQKYSNGRFGFGVQTHIWQIVGGTSNPDWEAWCRFGKGVGWFSQGAWRYWNDLQFDLSANVGHLPRGGAFMGWGLGDFWTGCRTLSAIAEKLASCKIA
;
A
#
# COMPACT_ATOMS: atom_id res chain seq x y z
N MET A 1 3.91 -11.32 -25.79
CA MET A 1 2.69 -11.07 -26.58
C MET A 1 2.13 -9.74 -26.13
N SER A 2 2.05 -8.74 -27.01
CA SER A 2 1.45 -7.44 -26.69
C SER A 2 -0.08 -7.61 -26.59
N GLU A 3 -0.63 -7.59 -25.39
CA GLU A 3 -2.08 -7.54 -25.21
C GLU A 3 -2.63 -6.21 -25.77
N ASN A 4 -3.65 -6.30 -26.63
CA ASN A 4 -4.28 -5.14 -27.22
C ASN A 4 -5.17 -4.45 -26.18
N LEU A 5 -4.67 -3.38 -25.56
CA LEU A 5 -5.33 -2.62 -24.51
C LEU A 5 -6.64 -1.93 -24.94
N ASN A 6 -6.90 -1.85 -26.25
CA ASN A 6 -8.06 -1.19 -26.83
C ASN A 6 -9.25 -2.13 -27.09
N GLN A 7 -9.17 -3.40 -26.66
CA GLN A 7 -10.29 -4.34 -26.78
C GLN A 7 -11.01 -4.55 -25.44
N PRO A 8 -12.35 -4.68 -25.47
CA PRO A 8 -13.11 -4.99 -24.26
C PRO A 8 -12.71 -6.34 -23.65
N ARG A 9 -12.59 -6.40 -22.32
CA ARG A 9 -12.34 -7.60 -21.53
C ARG A 9 -13.65 -8.20 -21.02
N GLU A 10 -13.59 -9.44 -20.51
CA GLU A 10 -14.76 -10.20 -20.03
C GLU A 10 -15.60 -9.45 -18.98
N TYR A 11 -14.97 -8.55 -18.22
CA TYR A 11 -15.60 -7.76 -17.17
C TYR A 11 -15.99 -6.34 -17.57
N ASP A 12 -15.90 -5.98 -18.86
CA ASP A 12 -16.25 -4.64 -19.32
C ASP A 12 -17.74 -4.47 -19.57
N ALA A 13 -18.30 -3.39 -19.04
CA ALA A 13 -19.62 -2.93 -19.43
C ALA A 13 -19.60 -2.43 -20.88
N VAL A 14 -20.24 -3.19 -21.79
CA VAL A 14 -20.53 -2.75 -23.15
C VAL A 14 -21.92 -2.11 -23.17
N LEU A 15 -22.00 -0.82 -23.47
CA LEU A 15 -23.27 -0.12 -23.61
C LEU A 15 -23.99 -0.61 -24.88
N GLY A 16 -25.00 -1.47 -24.70
CA GLY A 16 -25.94 -1.82 -25.76
C GLY A 16 -27.01 -0.74 -25.90
N GLY A 17 -27.04 -0.03 -27.03
CA GLY A 17 -28.18 0.81 -27.43
C GLY A 17 -29.12 0.04 -28.36
N GLN A 18 -30.41 0.39 -28.38
CA GLN A 18 -31.38 -0.10 -29.38
C GLN A 18 -31.10 0.41 -30.81
N VAL A 19 -30.12 1.31 -30.95
CA VAL A 19 -29.66 1.86 -32.22
C VAL A 19 -28.37 1.16 -32.61
N THR A 20 -28.35 0.59 -33.81
CA THR A 20 -27.14 0.00 -34.39
C THR A 20 -26.02 1.05 -34.40
N PRO A 21 -24.82 0.75 -33.87
CA PRO A 21 -23.69 1.66 -33.94
C PRO A 21 -23.42 2.06 -35.40
N PRO A 22 -22.97 3.30 -35.68
CA PRO A 22 -22.48 3.66 -37.00
C PRO A 22 -21.45 2.63 -37.48
N LYS A 23 -21.35 2.40 -38.80
CA LYS A 23 -20.37 1.44 -39.35
C LYS A 23 -18.92 1.71 -38.92
N ASP A 24 -18.63 2.95 -38.52
CA ASP A 24 -17.34 3.41 -37.98
C ASP A 24 -17.41 3.81 -36.49
N GLY A 25 -18.45 3.37 -35.78
CA GLY A 25 -18.66 3.68 -34.37
C GLY A 25 -17.70 2.89 -33.47
N VAL A 26 -16.84 3.60 -32.73
CA VAL A 26 -15.97 2.98 -31.72
C VAL A 26 -16.78 2.58 -30.49
N VAL A 27 -16.84 1.28 -30.20
CA VAL A 27 -17.29 0.78 -28.90
C VAL A 27 -16.18 1.09 -27.89
N LEU A 28 -16.40 2.10 -27.05
CA LEU A 28 -15.48 2.48 -25.96
C LEU A 28 -15.59 1.46 -24.80
N GLY A 29 -15.32 0.19 -25.08
CA GLY A 29 -14.96 -0.78 -24.04
C GLY A 29 -13.47 -0.65 -23.73
N GLY A 30 -12.94 -1.53 -22.87
CA GLY A 30 -11.53 -1.44 -22.49
C GLY A 30 -11.25 -0.29 -21.51
N ILE A 31 -9.97 0.01 -21.35
CA ILE A 31 -9.48 1.04 -20.42
C ILE A 31 -9.93 2.46 -20.78
N GLU A 32 -10.12 2.76 -22.06
CA GLU A 32 -10.62 4.06 -22.53
C GLU A 32 -12.10 4.28 -22.16
N GLY A 33 -12.89 3.20 -22.16
CA GLY A 33 -14.26 3.21 -21.64
C GLY A 33 -14.30 3.55 -20.15
N VAL A 34 -13.41 2.92 -19.38
CA VAL A 34 -13.24 3.18 -17.95
C VAL A 34 -12.80 4.62 -17.71
N LYS A 35 -11.82 5.13 -18.45
CA LYS A 35 -11.37 6.53 -18.39
C LYS A 35 -12.53 7.50 -18.60
N ARG A 36 -13.37 7.26 -19.62
CA ARG A 36 -14.53 8.10 -19.89
C ARG A 36 -15.54 8.05 -18.75
N ARG A 37 -15.82 6.88 -18.18
CA ARG A 37 -16.71 6.76 -17.01
C ARG A 37 -16.15 7.46 -15.78
N LEU A 38 -14.83 7.35 -15.56
CA LEU A 38 -14.15 7.98 -14.44
C LEU A 38 -14.15 9.52 -14.53
N ILE A 39 -13.89 10.08 -15.71
CA ILE A 39 -13.92 11.54 -15.97
C ILE A 39 -15.35 12.10 -15.87
N ASN A 40 -16.36 11.35 -16.35
CA ASN A 40 -17.75 11.81 -16.35
C ASN A 40 -18.53 11.39 -15.10
N ALA A 41 -17.87 10.83 -14.08
CA ALA A 41 -18.52 10.39 -12.86
C ALA A 41 -19.01 11.61 -12.06
N THR A 42 -20.34 11.72 -11.90
CA THR A 42 -20.99 12.83 -11.20
C THR A 42 -21.32 12.52 -9.74
N SER A 43 -21.18 11.25 -9.33
CA SER A 43 -21.41 10.79 -7.97
C SER A 43 -20.23 9.95 -7.45
N VAL A 44 -20.09 9.89 -6.12
CA VAL A 44 -19.09 9.06 -5.44
C VAL A 44 -19.25 7.58 -5.81
N GLU A 45 -20.48 7.13 -5.99
CA GLU A 45 -20.77 5.75 -6.39
C GLU A 45 -20.27 5.45 -7.81
N GLN A 46 -20.49 6.37 -8.76
CA GLN A 46 -19.96 6.25 -10.12
C GLN A 46 -18.42 6.27 -10.13
N GLN A 47 -17.80 7.10 -9.27
CA GLN A 47 -16.35 7.12 -9.10
C GLN A 47 -15.83 5.79 -8.57
N ILE A 48 -16.47 5.21 -7.55
CA ILE A 48 -16.09 3.91 -6.98
C ILE A 48 -16.15 2.80 -8.04
N ILE A 49 -17.23 2.75 -8.83
CA ILE A 49 -17.40 1.76 -9.89
C ILE A 49 -16.29 1.90 -10.93
N ALA A 50 -16.06 3.11 -11.44
CA ALA A 50 -15.05 3.36 -12.45
C ALA A 50 -13.61 3.11 -11.95
N VAL A 51 -13.31 3.46 -10.70
CA VAL A 51 -12.02 3.14 -10.06
C VAL A 51 -11.85 1.63 -9.91
N THR A 52 -12.87 0.93 -9.44
CA THR A 52 -12.85 -0.54 -9.30
C THR A 52 -12.61 -1.22 -10.64
N GLU A 53 -13.27 -0.76 -11.70
CA GLU A 53 -13.05 -1.23 -13.06
C GLU A 53 -11.62 -0.94 -13.54
N ALA A 54 -11.11 0.26 -13.30
CA ALA A 54 -9.75 0.64 -13.70
C ALA A 54 -8.71 -0.27 -13.04
N LEU A 55 -8.84 -0.56 -11.75
CA LEU A 55 -7.87 -1.41 -11.04
C LEU A 55 -7.78 -2.84 -11.61
N LYS A 56 -8.79 -3.33 -12.35
CA LYS A 56 -8.73 -4.62 -13.06
C LYS A 56 -7.74 -4.62 -14.23
N TYR A 57 -7.34 -3.45 -14.72
CA TYR A 57 -6.36 -3.27 -15.79
C TYR A 57 -4.90 -3.23 -15.30
N GLY A 58 -4.66 -3.56 -14.02
CA GLY A 58 -3.31 -3.56 -13.45
C GLY A 58 -2.67 -2.18 -13.49
N GLU A 59 -1.38 -2.12 -13.78
CA GLU A 59 -0.59 -0.87 -13.75
C GLU A 59 -1.18 0.25 -14.61
N THR A 60 -1.66 -0.07 -15.81
CA THR A 60 -2.27 0.92 -16.73
C THR A 60 -3.50 1.56 -16.10
N GLY A 61 -4.35 0.76 -15.46
CA GLY A 61 -5.54 1.26 -14.79
C GLY A 61 -5.24 2.02 -13.51
N THR A 62 -4.25 1.59 -12.73
CA THR A 62 -3.81 2.34 -11.55
C THR A 62 -3.24 3.70 -11.95
N LYS A 63 -2.40 3.77 -13.00
CA LYS A 63 -1.88 5.03 -13.55
C LYS A 63 -3.02 5.97 -13.95
N LEU A 64 -4.02 5.45 -14.67
CA LEU A 64 -5.20 6.22 -15.08
C LEU A 64 -5.95 6.81 -13.87
N VAL A 65 -6.18 6.00 -12.83
CA VAL A 65 -6.85 6.43 -11.59
C VAL A 65 -6.09 7.60 -10.95
N PHE A 66 -4.77 7.48 -10.81
CA PHE A 66 -3.96 8.53 -10.18
C PHE A 66 -3.78 9.79 -11.01
N GLN A 67 -3.80 9.68 -12.34
CA GLN A 67 -3.83 10.85 -13.23
C GLN A 67 -5.09 11.70 -13.00
N ILE A 68 -6.25 11.05 -12.84
CA ILE A 68 -7.54 11.73 -12.65
C ILE A 68 -7.70 12.26 -11.20
N ILE A 69 -7.13 11.56 -10.20
CA ILE A 69 -7.14 12.03 -8.80
C ILE A 69 -6.32 13.30 -8.60
N ASN A 70 -5.25 13.50 -9.38
CA ASN A 70 -4.38 14.67 -9.22
C ASN A 70 -5.11 15.99 -9.55
N THR A 71 -6.29 15.93 -10.17
CA THR A 71 -7.06 17.10 -10.60
C THR A 71 -8.29 17.42 -9.74
N GLU A 72 -8.90 16.47 -9.00
CA GLU A 72 -10.24 16.70 -8.41
C GLU A 72 -10.49 15.98 -7.07
N SER A 73 -10.58 16.75 -5.98
CA SER A 73 -11.20 16.42 -4.67
C SER A 73 -10.50 15.43 -3.70
N GLU A 74 -10.25 15.90 -2.46
CA GLU A 74 -9.78 15.07 -1.32
C GLU A 74 -10.66 13.85 -1.05
N LYS A 75 -11.96 13.97 -1.29
CA LYS A 75 -12.92 12.88 -1.09
C LYS A 75 -12.66 11.72 -2.05
N LEU A 76 -12.36 12.02 -3.31
CA LEU A 76 -12.03 11.00 -4.32
C LEU A 76 -10.70 10.33 -3.98
N GLN A 77 -9.70 11.09 -3.54
CA GLN A 77 -8.42 10.55 -3.06
C GLN A 77 -8.66 9.56 -1.91
N PHE A 78 -9.44 9.95 -0.89
CA PHE A 78 -9.76 9.07 0.24
C PHE A 78 -10.46 7.78 -0.22
N THR A 79 -11.45 7.90 -1.11
CA THR A 79 -12.16 6.74 -1.66
C THR A 79 -11.22 5.77 -2.37
N VAL A 80 -10.33 6.26 -3.23
CA VAL A 80 -9.38 5.41 -3.95
C VAL A 80 -8.41 4.74 -2.98
N SER A 81 -7.85 5.49 -2.04
CA SER A 81 -6.96 4.93 -1.03
C SER A 81 -7.64 3.85 -0.19
N SER A 82 -8.92 4.04 0.13
CA SER A 82 -9.74 3.02 0.81
C SER A 82 -9.90 1.76 -0.05
N LEU A 83 -10.18 1.89 -1.35
CA LEU A 83 -10.32 0.75 -2.26
C LEU A 83 -9.01 -0.02 -2.45
N LEU A 84 -7.89 0.69 -2.69
CA LEU A 84 -6.55 0.08 -2.77
C LEU A 84 -6.23 -0.69 -1.50
N GLY A 85 -6.49 -0.05 -0.36
CA GLY A 85 -6.36 -0.64 0.96
C GLY A 85 -7.20 -1.90 1.14
N GLN A 86 -8.47 -1.88 0.76
CA GLN A 86 -9.36 -3.04 0.87
C GLN A 86 -8.91 -4.21 -0.01
N GLN A 87 -8.43 -3.95 -1.23
CA GLN A 87 -7.86 -4.99 -2.09
C GLN A 87 -6.61 -5.62 -1.47
N ALA A 88 -5.72 -4.81 -0.91
CA ALA A 88 -4.54 -5.28 -0.21
C ALA A 88 -4.90 -6.08 1.05
N LEU A 89 -5.85 -5.58 1.85
CA LEU A 89 -6.37 -6.24 3.05
C LEU A 89 -6.95 -7.62 2.73
N ALA A 90 -7.72 -7.74 1.63
CA ALA A 90 -8.31 -9.00 1.21
C ALA A 90 -7.26 -10.08 0.92
N LYS A 91 -6.11 -9.71 0.34
CA LYS A 91 -4.98 -10.63 0.08
C LYS A 91 -4.26 -11.08 1.35
N VAL A 92 -4.15 -10.19 2.34
CA VAL A 92 -3.53 -10.50 3.63
C VAL A 92 -4.45 -11.36 4.50
N LYS A 93 -5.75 -11.07 4.51
CA LYS A 93 -6.72 -11.76 5.38
C LYS A 93 -6.81 -13.28 5.13
N SER A 94 -6.50 -13.76 3.93
CA SER A 94 -6.48 -15.21 3.66
C SER A 94 -5.35 -15.96 4.38
N HIS A 95 -4.37 -15.26 4.95
CA HIS A 95 -3.17 -15.82 5.58
C HIS A 95 -3.03 -15.46 7.08
N LEU A 96 -4.06 -14.85 7.69
CA LEU A 96 -4.00 -14.43 9.10
C LEU A 96 -3.87 -15.62 10.06
N HIS A 97 -2.79 -15.64 10.84
CA HIS A 97 -2.60 -16.60 11.94
C HIS A 97 -3.29 -16.13 13.23
N THR A 98 -4.00 -17.04 13.89
CA THR A 98 -4.74 -16.77 15.14
C THR A 98 -3.85 -16.80 16.38
N ASP A 99 -2.82 -17.65 16.37
CA ASP A 99 -1.86 -17.78 17.46
C ASP A 99 -0.60 -16.93 17.18
N VAL A 100 -0.14 -16.20 18.20
CA VAL A 100 1.03 -15.31 18.07
C VAL A 100 2.16 -15.85 18.90
N GLN A 101 3.12 -16.45 18.21
CA GLN A 101 4.39 -16.83 18.79
C GLN A 101 5.37 -15.66 18.63
N LEU A 102 5.99 -15.24 19.74
CA LEU A 102 6.97 -14.16 19.76
C LEU A 102 8.37 -14.74 19.53
N ILE A 103 8.66 -15.16 18.29
CA ILE A 103 9.93 -15.82 17.93
C ILE A 103 10.94 -14.75 17.50
N SER A 104 12.18 -14.92 17.95
CA SER A 104 13.32 -14.12 17.51
C SER A 104 14.51 -15.02 17.21
N ALA A 105 15.17 -14.84 16.06
CA ALA A 105 16.42 -15.52 15.76
C ALA A 105 17.62 -14.88 16.48
N VAL A 106 17.47 -13.64 16.92
CA VAL A 106 18.54 -12.83 17.53
C VAL A 106 18.29 -12.48 19.01
N GLY A 107 17.22 -13.00 19.61
CA GLY A 107 16.93 -12.85 21.04
C GLY A 107 16.23 -11.52 21.42
N ILE A 108 15.59 -10.84 20.47
CA ILE A 108 14.78 -9.65 20.73
C ILE A 108 13.48 -10.03 21.48
N ASN A 109 13.10 -9.22 22.46
CA ASN A 109 11.87 -9.38 23.21
C ASN A 109 10.74 -8.53 22.63
N TYR A 110 9.76 -9.17 21.99
CA TYR A 110 8.61 -8.53 21.35
C TYR A 110 7.43 -8.22 22.28
N SER A 111 7.51 -8.56 23.57
CA SER A 111 6.38 -8.43 24.51
C SER A 111 5.94 -6.97 24.69
N HIS A 112 6.88 -6.03 24.63
CA HIS A 112 6.55 -4.60 24.73
C HIS A 112 5.74 -4.13 23.52
N LEU A 113 6.20 -4.42 22.29
CA LEU A 113 5.45 -4.15 21.07
C LEU A 113 4.06 -4.78 21.09
N GLN A 114 3.96 -6.05 21.51
CA GLN A 114 2.68 -6.73 21.64
C GLN A 114 1.72 -5.99 22.58
N ASN A 115 2.19 -5.56 23.76
CA ASN A 115 1.37 -4.84 24.72
C ASN A 115 0.90 -3.48 24.21
N LEU A 116 1.77 -2.74 23.49
CA LEU A 116 1.41 -1.47 22.88
C LEU A 116 0.32 -1.65 21.82
N LEU A 117 0.48 -2.62 20.91
CA LEU A 117 -0.51 -2.93 19.87
C LEU A 117 -1.83 -3.44 20.46
N ALA A 118 -1.78 -4.33 21.44
CA ALA A 118 -2.96 -4.83 22.15
C ALA A 118 -3.75 -3.72 22.85
N SER A 119 -3.05 -2.69 23.33
CA SER A 119 -3.64 -1.52 24.00
C SER A 119 -4.05 -0.41 23.02
N GLY A 120 -3.87 -0.60 21.71
CA GLY A 120 -4.17 0.42 20.70
C GLY A 120 -3.26 1.66 20.78
N LYS A 121 -2.06 1.53 21.37
CA LYS A 121 -1.06 2.61 21.44
C LYS A 121 -0.25 2.65 20.15
N TRP A 122 -0.91 2.95 19.05
CA TRP A 122 -0.35 2.84 17.69
C TRP A 122 0.89 3.70 17.45
N LYS A 123 0.92 4.91 18.03
CA LYS A 123 2.06 5.83 17.92
C LYS A 123 3.31 5.27 18.59
N ASP A 124 3.16 4.79 19.82
CA ASP A 124 4.26 4.18 20.57
C ASP A 124 4.70 2.86 19.91
N ALA A 125 3.75 2.06 19.42
CA ALA A 125 4.04 0.81 18.71
C ALA A 125 4.83 1.04 17.41
N ASP A 126 4.56 2.13 16.70
CA ASP A 126 5.32 2.52 15.50
C ASP A 126 6.78 2.87 15.83
N GLN A 127 7.01 3.61 16.92
CA GLN A 127 8.36 3.93 17.41
C GLN A 127 9.10 2.67 17.90
N GLU A 128 8.41 1.83 18.68
CA GLU A 128 8.95 0.56 19.16
C GLU A 128 9.34 -0.35 17.99
N THR A 129 8.51 -0.42 16.96
CA THR A 129 8.80 -1.20 15.74
C THR A 129 10.10 -0.72 15.09
N ALA A 130 10.30 0.60 14.96
CA ALA A 130 11.53 1.16 14.40
C ALA A 130 12.76 0.81 15.25
N SER A 131 12.66 0.94 16.58
CA SER A 131 13.73 0.58 17.51
C SER A 131 14.07 -0.91 17.44
N ILE A 132 13.07 -1.77 17.35
CA ILE A 132 13.27 -3.21 17.23
C ILE A 132 13.96 -3.54 15.90
N MET A 133 13.52 -2.98 14.78
CA MET A 133 14.15 -3.23 13.49
C MET A 133 15.63 -2.83 13.48
N LEU A 134 15.99 -1.72 14.12
CA LEU A 134 17.39 -1.33 14.33
C LEU A 134 18.14 -2.32 15.23
N GLY A 135 17.51 -2.76 16.32
CA GLY A 135 18.09 -3.74 17.24
C GLY A 135 18.38 -5.09 16.59
N VAL A 136 17.45 -5.59 15.75
CA VAL A 136 17.62 -6.86 15.03
C VAL A 136 18.85 -6.84 14.11
N CYS A 137 19.16 -5.70 13.51
CA CYS A 137 20.31 -5.53 12.62
C CYS A 137 21.59 -5.06 13.34
N ASP A 138 21.57 -4.87 14.66
CA ASP A 138 22.65 -4.21 15.43
C ASP A 138 23.01 -2.81 14.88
N ARG A 139 21.98 -2.04 14.50
CA ARG A 139 22.10 -0.72 13.84
C ARG A 139 21.59 0.44 14.71
N ASN A 140 21.42 0.22 16.02
CA ASN A 140 20.91 1.22 16.95
C ASN A 140 21.74 2.51 16.96
N SER A 141 23.06 2.40 16.85
CA SER A 141 23.95 3.58 16.84
C SER A 141 23.87 4.39 15.54
N GLN A 142 23.52 3.74 14.44
CA GLN A 142 23.38 4.33 13.11
C GLN A 142 22.02 5.00 12.95
N GLY A 143 20.96 4.42 13.54
CA GLY A 143 19.61 4.98 13.50
C GLY A 143 18.91 4.83 12.14
N PHE A 144 19.50 4.08 11.19
CA PHE A 144 18.90 3.76 9.89
C PHE A 144 19.33 2.36 9.40
N LEU A 145 18.46 1.76 8.57
CA LEU A 145 18.71 0.53 7.84
C LEU A 145 18.84 0.81 6.35
N ASP A 146 19.86 0.24 5.72
CA ASP A 146 20.01 0.20 4.27
C ASP A 146 19.41 -1.09 3.69
N PRO A 147 19.21 -1.19 2.35
CA PRO A 147 18.66 -2.40 1.74
C PRO A 147 19.42 -3.69 2.07
N SER A 148 20.74 -3.61 2.29
CA SER A 148 21.56 -4.79 2.60
C SER A 148 21.37 -5.28 4.04
N ASP A 149 21.03 -4.38 4.97
CA ASP A 149 20.59 -4.76 6.31
C ASP A 149 19.24 -5.51 6.24
N ILE A 150 18.30 -5.02 5.44
CA ILE A 150 16.97 -5.64 5.26
C ILE A 150 17.07 -7.01 4.59
N GLU A 151 17.94 -7.17 3.59
CA GLU A 151 18.20 -8.45 2.94
C GLU A 151 18.62 -9.53 3.95
N LYS A 152 19.43 -9.16 4.94
CA LYS A 152 19.95 -10.05 5.99
C LYS A 152 19.03 -10.17 7.22
N PHE A 153 17.94 -9.39 7.27
CA PHE A 153 17.01 -9.40 8.40
C PHE A 153 16.49 -10.84 8.65
N PRO A 154 16.45 -11.37 9.87
CA PRO A 154 15.95 -12.74 10.07
C PRO A 154 14.44 -12.86 9.79
N CYS A 155 14.04 -13.93 9.13
CA CYS A 155 12.64 -14.12 8.73
C CYS A 155 11.73 -14.29 9.95
N GLU A 156 12.21 -14.92 11.01
CA GLU A 156 11.52 -15.14 12.27
C GLU A 156 11.12 -13.80 12.92
N ASP A 157 12.08 -12.87 12.99
CA ASP A 157 11.91 -11.54 13.55
C ASP A 157 10.94 -10.70 12.71
N LEU A 158 11.06 -10.73 11.38
CA LEU A 158 10.14 -10.02 10.48
C LEU A 158 8.73 -10.58 10.55
N ASN A 159 8.59 -11.91 10.62
CA ASN A 159 7.30 -12.58 10.75
C ASN A 159 6.62 -12.25 12.09
N THR A 160 7.36 -12.17 13.19
CA THR A 160 6.82 -11.77 14.49
C THR A 160 6.27 -10.34 14.45
N ILE A 161 7.02 -9.39 13.87
CA ILE A 161 6.56 -8.00 13.70
C ILE A 161 5.29 -7.95 12.85
N GLU A 162 5.30 -8.63 11.70
CA GLU A 162 4.17 -8.62 10.78
C GLU A 162 2.91 -9.22 11.43
N THR A 163 3.06 -10.37 12.08
CA THR A 163 1.94 -11.07 12.74
C THR A 163 1.31 -10.20 13.84
N LEU A 164 2.14 -9.50 14.61
CA LEU A 164 1.66 -8.58 15.66
C LEU A 164 0.84 -7.43 15.05
N TRP A 165 1.38 -6.73 14.06
CA TRP A 165 0.69 -5.62 13.40
C TRP A 165 -0.62 -6.09 12.76
N GLN A 166 -0.59 -7.22 12.06
CA GLN A 166 -1.79 -7.77 11.43
C GLN A 166 -2.86 -8.18 12.45
N LYS A 167 -2.50 -8.90 13.52
CA LYS A 167 -3.48 -9.37 14.51
C LYS A 167 -4.23 -8.22 15.16
N TYR A 168 -3.51 -7.26 15.72
CA TYR A 168 -4.14 -6.21 16.51
C TYR A 168 -4.84 -5.15 15.64
N SER A 169 -4.46 -5.03 14.37
CA SER A 169 -5.12 -4.12 13.42
C SER A 169 -6.22 -4.78 12.57
N ASN A 170 -6.53 -6.06 12.79
CA ASN A 170 -7.44 -6.85 11.94
C ASN A 170 -7.01 -6.86 10.46
N GLY A 171 -5.70 -6.99 10.25
CA GLY A 171 -5.00 -7.02 8.97
C GLY A 171 -4.79 -5.64 8.32
N ARG A 172 -5.28 -4.55 8.94
CA ARG A 172 -5.24 -3.21 8.34
C ARG A 172 -3.84 -2.63 8.22
N PHE A 173 -2.95 -3.00 9.12
CA PHE A 173 -1.58 -2.48 9.23
C PHE A 173 -0.57 -3.62 9.17
N GLY A 174 0.64 -3.29 8.74
CA GLY A 174 1.72 -4.26 8.47
C GLY A 174 2.48 -3.94 7.19
N PHE A 175 3.69 -4.46 7.09
CA PHE A 175 4.52 -4.33 5.89
C PHE A 175 3.99 -5.18 4.74
N GLY A 176 3.33 -6.31 5.02
CA GLY A 176 2.68 -7.14 4.01
C GLY A 176 1.59 -6.37 3.27
N VAL A 177 0.70 -5.69 3.98
CA VAL A 177 -0.35 -4.89 3.34
C VAL A 177 0.21 -3.67 2.60
N GLN A 178 1.28 -3.04 3.12
CA GLN A 178 2.00 -1.98 2.41
C GLN A 178 2.61 -2.49 1.10
N THR A 179 3.22 -3.68 1.12
CA THR A 179 3.82 -4.33 -0.06
C THR A 179 2.77 -4.58 -1.14
N HIS A 180 1.58 -5.03 -0.76
CA HIS A 180 0.48 -5.21 -1.70
C HIS A 180 0.03 -3.89 -2.32
N ILE A 181 -0.10 -2.82 -1.53
CA ILE A 181 -0.43 -1.48 -2.05
C ILE A 181 0.70 -1.00 -2.98
N TRP A 182 1.97 -1.19 -2.59
CA TRP A 182 3.15 -0.84 -3.36
C TRP A 182 3.12 -1.47 -4.76
N GLN A 183 2.85 -2.77 -4.85
CA GLN A 183 2.71 -3.48 -6.11
C GLN A 183 1.52 -2.97 -6.95
N ILE A 184 0.34 -2.76 -6.33
CA ILE A 184 -0.85 -2.28 -7.04
C ILE A 184 -0.60 -0.92 -7.71
N VAL A 185 0.17 -0.03 -7.07
CA VAL A 185 0.45 1.32 -7.59
C VAL A 185 1.61 1.39 -8.59
N GLY A 186 2.16 0.24 -8.99
CA GLY A 186 3.26 0.13 -9.95
C GLY A 186 4.64 0.28 -9.30
N GLY A 187 4.75 0.03 -8.01
CA GLY A 187 6.02 -0.04 -7.30
C GLY A 187 6.88 -1.21 -7.81
N THR A 188 8.18 -0.96 -7.95
CA THR A 188 9.17 -1.94 -8.41
C THR A 188 10.44 -1.84 -7.57
N SER A 189 11.46 -2.65 -7.86
CA SER A 189 12.79 -2.51 -7.24
C SER A 189 13.53 -1.24 -7.68
N ASN A 190 13.18 -0.68 -8.84
CA ASN A 190 13.68 0.60 -9.36
C ASN A 190 12.52 1.58 -9.64
N PRO A 191 11.84 2.05 -8.58
CA PRO A 191 10.62 2.82 -8.71
C PRO A 191 10.89 4.28 -9.08
N ASP A 192 9.97 4.87 -9.84
CA ASP A 192 9.97 6.30 -10.12
C ASP A 192 9.29 7.11 -8.98
N TRP A 193 9.49 8.43 -9.02
CA TRP A 193 8.88 9.36 -8.07
C TRP A 193 7.35 9.32 -8.08
N GLU A 194 6.76 9.01 -9.23
CA GLU A 194 5.32 8.98 -9.37
C GLU A 194 4.72 7.77 -8.64
N ALA A 195 5.30 6.58 -8.80
CA ALA A 195 4.92 5.37 -8.07
C ALA A 195 5.01 5.59 -6.55
N TRP A 196 6.06 6.27 -6.08
CA TRP A 196 6.21 6.63 -4.68
C TRP A 196 5.13 7.58 -4.18
N CYS A 197 4.78 8.60 -4.98
CA CYS A 197 3.67 9.50 -4.66
C CYS A 197 2.32 8.75 -4.64
N ARG A 198 2.06 7.86 -5.60
CA ARG A 198 0.84 7.05 -5.64
C ARG A 198 0.74 6.16 -4.40
N PHE A 199 1.84 5.54 -3.99
CA PHE A 199 1.92 4.78 -2.76
C PHE A 199 1.62 5.65 -1.54
N GLY A 200 2.33 6.78 -1.39
CA GLY A 200 2.10 7.73 -0.30
C GLY A 200 0.64 8.20 -0.23
N LYS A 201 -0.02 8.44 -1.36
CA LYS A 201 -1.47 8.72 -1.40
C LYS A 201 -2.29 7.53 -0.92
N GLY A 202 -1.98 6.32 -1.39
CA GLY A 202 -2.66 5.08 -1.01
C GLY A 202 -2.64 4.84 0.50
N VAL A 203 -1.48 4.92 1.13
CA VAL A 203 -1.33 4.72 2.58
C VAL A 203 -1.59 5.97 3.42
N GLY A 204 -1.87 7.13 2.81
CA GLY A 204 -2.21 8.37 3.52
C GLY A 204 -1.01 9.15 4.06
N TRP A 205 0.19 8.93 3.51
CA TRP A 205 1.43 9.64 3.85
C TRP A 205 1.70 10.85 2.95
N PHE A 206 1.04 10.93 1.78
CA PHE A 206 1.17 12.04 0.83
C PHE A 206 -0.20 12.61 0.47
N SER A 207 -0.38 13.91 0.69
CA SER A 207 -1.62 14.64 0.38
C SER A 207 -1.31 16.09 0.05
N GLN A 208 -2.12 16.72 -0.81
CA GLN A 208 -1.97 18.13 -1.17
C GLN A 208 -0.55 18.51 -1.66
N GLY A 209 0.12 17.58 -2.37
CA GLY A 209 1.46 17.81 -2.91
C GLY A 209 2.61 17.68 -1.90
N ALA A 210 2.34 17.31 -0.65
CA ALA A 210 3.35 17.19 0.40
C ALA A 210 3.29 15.86 1.15
N TRP A 211 4.46 15.41 1.62
CA TRP A 211 4.59 14.30 2.55
C TRP A 211 4.27 14.77 3.97
N ARG A 212 3.45 14.01 4.69
CA ARG A 212 3.09 14.32 6.07
C ARG A 212 4.24 13.99 7.00
N TYR A 213 4.48 14.89 7.97
CA TYR A 213 5.41 14.62 9.05
C TYR A 213 4.85 13.56 9.98
N TRP A 214 5.74 12.79 10.61
CA TRP A 214 5.35 11.71 11.52
C TRP A 214 4.42 12.20 12.65
N ASN A 215 4.67 13.39 13.19
CA ASN A 215 3.82 13.97 14.23
C ASN A 215 2.40 14.33 13.77
N ASP A 216 2.18 14.48 12.46
CA ASP A 216 0.90 14.83 11.84
C ASP A 216 0.16 13.61 11.28
N LEU A 217 0.70 12.40 11.49
CA LEU A 217 0.06 11.15 11.10
C LEU A 217 -1.07 10.77 12.05
N GLN A 218 -1.99 9.98 11.52
CA GLN A 218 -3.13 9.48 12.27
C GLN A 218 -2.82 8.11 12.87
N PHE A 219 -2.73 8.03 14.20
CA PHE A 219 -2.37 6.82 14.93
C PHE A 219 -3.59 6.13 15.54
N ASP A 220 -4.53 5.72 14.68
CA ASP A 220 -5.73 4.98 15.06
C ASP A 220 -6.24 4.09 13.91
N LEU A 221 -7.21 3.23 14.19
CA LEU A 221 -7.74 2.28 13.22
C LEU A 221 -8.57 2.90 12.08
N SER A 222 -8.95 4.17 12.18
CA SER A 222 -9.65 4.90 11.11
C SER A 222 -8.69 5.42 10.03
N ALA A 223 -7.39 5.40 10.28
CA ALA A 223 -6.38 5.64 9.25
C ALA A 223 -6.48 4.63 8.08
N ASN A 224 -5.90 5.02 6.94
CA ASN A 224 -5.88 4.20 5.73
C ASN A 224 -5.27 2.82 6.00
N VAL A 225 -5.74 1.79 5.28
CA VAL A 225 -5.07 0.49 5.32
C VAL A 225 -3.63 0.65 4.80
N GLY A 226 -2.67 0.02 5.48
CA GLY A 226 -1.24 0.17 5.24
C GLY A 226 -0.62 1.44 5.81
N HIS A 227 -1.37 2.29 6.53
CA HIS A 227 -0.84 3.54 7.11
C HIS A 227 0.29 3.31 8.12
N LEU A 228 0.27 2.17 8.82
CA LEU A 228 1.27 1.79 9.80
C LEU A 228 1.77 0.36 9.52
N PRO A 229 2.99 0.01 9.99
CA PRO A 229 3.99 0.91 10.58
C PRO A 229 4.57 1.89 9.54
N ARG A 230 4.77 3.15 9.92
CA ARG A 230 5.56 4.14 9.17
C ARG A 230 7.06 3.93 9.39
N GLY A 231 7.44 3.32 10.51
CA GLY A 231 8.82 3.09 10.90
C GLY A 231 9.41 4.24 11.71
N GLY A 232 8.61 4.86 12.58
CA GLY A 232 9.05 5.65 13.75
C GLY A 232 10.35 6.41 13.55
N ALA A 233 10.33 7.44 12.69
CA ALA A 233 11.44 8.38 12.47
C ALA A 233 12.86 7.79 12.62
N PHE A 234 13.25 6.86 11.74
CA PHE A 234 14.68 6.62 11.43
C PHE A 234 15.37 8.00 11.33
N MET A 235 16.27 8.32 12.25
CA MET A 235 16.70 9.70 12.50
C MET A 235 17.26 10.34 11.22
N GLY A 236 16.53 11.33 10.74
CA GLY A 236 16.76 12.02 9.47
C GLY A 236 15.42 12.28 8.79
N TRP A 237 14.83 11.25 8.20
CA TRP A 237 13.61 11.31 7.41
C TRP A 237 13.14 9.85 7.26
N GLY A 238 11.96 9.46 7.77
CA GLY A 238 11.49 8.05 7.72
C GLY A 238 11.30 7.52 6.28
N LEU A 239 10.33 6.63 6.05
CA LEU A 239 9.88 6.26 4.69
C LEU A 239 9.30 7.48 3.89
N GLY A 240 9.71 8.73 4.15
CA GLY A 240 9.24 9.96 3.52
C GLY A 240 10.29 10.66 2.65
N ASP A 241 11.58 10.33 2.75
CA ASP A 241 12.56 10.75 1.75
C ASP A 241 12.58 9.75 0.58
N PHE A 242 12.51 10.25 -0.65
CA PHE A 242 12.34 9.45 -1.87
C PHE A 242 13.41 8.38 -2.03
N TRP A 243 14.67 8.75 -1.76
CA TRP A 243 15.81 7.89 -2.03
C TRP A 243 15.92 6.75 -1.03
N THR A 244 15.60 6.99 0.24
CA THR A 244 15.71 5.96 1.28
C THR A 244 14.41 5.18 1.40
N GLY A 245 13.26 5.85 1.47
CA GLY A 245 11.99 5.20 1.74
C GLY A 245 11.54 4.23 0.66
N CYS A 246 11.72 4.60 -0.61
CA CYS A 246 11.29 3.76 -1.73
C CYS A 246 12.13 2.48 -1.83
N ARG A 247 13.46 2.60 -1.67
CA ARG A 247 14.37 1.45 -1.68
C ARG A 247 14.19 0.55 -0.46
N THR A 248 13.99 1.13 0.72
CA THR A 248 13.70 0.35 1.93
C THR A 248 12.39 -0.42 1.80
N LEU A 249 11.32 0.21 1.28
CA LEU A 249 10.05 -0.50 1.06
C LEU A 249 10.21 -1.64 0.04
N SER A 250 10.92 -1.42 -1.06
CA SER A 250 11.21 -2.49 -2.03
C SER A 250 12.04 -3.61 -1.41
N ALA A 251 13.05 -3.31 -0.59
CA ALA A 251 13.82 -4.32 0.12
C ALA A 251 12.96 -5.10 1.13
N ILE A 252 12.07 -4.44 1.86
CA ILE A 252 11.13 -5.11 2.78
C ILE A 252 10.17 -6.01 2.00
N ALA A 253 9.64 -5.54 0.86
CA ALA A 253 8.77 -6.34 0.00
C ALA A 253 9.47 -7.59 -0.53
N GLU A 254 10.70 -7.47 -1.03
CA GLU A 254 11.52 -8.59 -1.47
C GLU A 254 11.82 -9.55 -0.31
N LYS A 255 12.09 -8.99 0.88
CA LYS A 255 12.37 -9.78 2.07
C LYS A 255 11.16 -10.59 2.51
N LEU A 256 9.99 -9.97 2.61
CA LEU A 256 8.72 -10.64 2.94
C LEU A 256 8.43 -11.79 1.97
N ALA A 257 8.64 -11.57 0.67
CA ALA A 257 8.47 -12.60 -0.34
C ALA A 257 9.47 -13.76 -0.16
N SER A 258 10.74 -13.46 0.10
CA SER A 258 11.78 -14.48 0.35
C SER A 258 11.50 -15.31 1.61
N CYS A 259 10.92 -14.69 2.63
CA CYS A 259 10.49 -15.32 3.87
C CYS A 259 9.13 -16.03 3.76
N LYS A 260 8.43 -15.90 2.61
CA LYS A 260 7.09 -16.45 2.36
C LYS A 260 6.02 -15.93 3.34
N ILE A 261 6.12 -14.66 3.72
CA ILE A 261 5.19 -14.00 4.65
C ILE A 261 4.06 -13.29 3.88
N ALA A 262 4.38 -12.62 2.77
CA ALA A 262 3.45 -11.83 1.96
C ALA A 262 3.87 -11.76 0.49
#